data_AF-A0A1H4FXP1-F1
#
_entry.id   AF-A0A1H4FXP1-F1
#
_cell.length_a   1.000
_cell.length_b   1.000
_cell.length_c   1.000
_cell.angle_alpha   90.00
_cell.angle_beta   90.00
_cell.angle_gamma   90.00
#
_symmetry.space_group_name_H-M   'P 1'
#
loop_
_entity.id
_entity.type
_entity.pdbx_description
1 polymer ?
#
loop_
_entity_poly.entity_id
_entity_poly.type
_entity_poly.pdbx_seq_one_letter_code
_entity_poly.pdbx_strand_id
1 'polypeptide(L)'
;MNKDFLYTKPYVPGIIDDTPVDLESWFLDDSRERMEEKLRNIPLNDLIIELINIFKDGDPNYQVLLGLLGEKVVKEAREDKIVYCLADILRADDDIQRIEIEIDDEGLNIKKMNVFVIPAELLVLQKEITSLFVDIQTQKTSNYLSISIKDKMITLFSI
;
A
#
# COMPACT_ATOMS: atom_id res chain seq x y z
N MET A 1 -7.12 -10.70 -13.25
CA MET A 1 -7.26 -9.28 -12.90
C MET A 1 -6.01 -8.58 -13.39
N ASN A 2 -6.16 -7.58 -14.25
CA ASN A 2 -5.04 -6.77 -14.69
C ASN A 2 -4.55 -5.94 -13.49
N LYS A 3 -3.23 -5.89 -13.24
CA LYS A 3 -2.64 -5.08 -12.16
C LYS A 3 -1.78 -3.93 -12.68
N ASP A 4 -1.68 -3.76 -14.00
CA ASP A 4 -0.78 -2.78 -14.62
C ASP A 4 -1.11 -1.35 -14.18
N PHE A 5 -2.38 -1.07 -13.88
CA PHE A 5 -2.82 0.22 -13.36
C PHE A 5 -2.14 0.62 -12.04
N LEU A 6 -1.72 -0.37 -11.22
CA LEU A 6 -0.97 -0.13 -9.97
C LEU A 6 0.42 0.44 -10.23
N TYR A 7 1.02 0.18 -11.39
CA TYR A 7 2.42 0.51 -11.70
C TYR A 7 2.53 1.68 -12.70
N THR A 8 1.45 2.46 -12.82
CA THR A 8 1.44 3.71 -13.58
C THR A 8 2.32 4.76 -12.89
N LYS A 9 2.83 5.74 -13.64
CA LYS A 9 3.63 6.81 -13.01
C LYS A 9 2.77 7.67 -12.08
N PRO A 10 3.26 8.04 -10.89
CA PRO A 10 2.56 8.97 -10.02
C PRO A 10 2.47 10.35 -10.65
N TYR A 11 1.35 11.03 -10.41
CA TYR A 11 1.14 12.41 -10.87
C TYR A 11 1.96 13.37 -10.02
N VAL A 12 2.76 14.21 -10.69
CA VAL A 12 3.52 15.28 -10.06
C VAL A 12 2.61 16.51 -9.89
N PRO A 13 2.34 16.98 -8.66
CA PRO A 13 1.54 18.18 -8.46
C PRO A 13 2.10 19.39 -9.24
N GLY A 14 1.26 20.05 -10.03
CA GLY A 14 1.63 21.21 -10.84
C GLY A 14 2.09 20.89 -12.27
N ILE A 15 2.15 19.61 -12.65
CA ILE A 15 2.38 19.18 -14.03
C ILE A 15 1.07 18.62 -14.59
N ILE A 16 0.67 19.11 -15.77
CA ILE A 16 -0.46 18.53 -16.51
C ILE A 16 0.09 17.30 -17.25
N ASP A 17 -0.53 16.15 -17.02
CA ASP A 17 -0.28 14.95 -17.80
C ASP A 17 -1.14 15.00 -19.07
N ASP A 18 -0.51 15.37 -20.19
CA ASP A 18 -1.15 15.43 -21.51
C ASP A 18 -1.12 14.07 -22.25
N THR A 19 -0.78 12.97 -21.56
CA THR A 19 -0.77 11.64 -22.17
C THR A 19 -2.18 11.28 -22.66
N PRO A 20 -2.37 10.95 -23.95
CA PRO A 20 -3.67 10.55 -24.46
C PRO A 20 -4.18 9.32 -23.72
N VAL A 21 -5.29 9.47 -23.01
CA VAL A 21 -5.94 8.38 -22.31
C VAL A 21 -6.90 7.68 -23.26
N ASP A 22 -6.75 6.37 -23.41
CA ASP A 22 -7.74 5.55 -24.09
C ASP A 22 -8.99 5.39 -23.20
N LEU A 23 -9.99 6.23 -23.46
CA LEU A 23 -11.24 6.25 -22.71
C LEU A 23 -12.06 4.96 -22.87
N GLU A 24 -11.89 4.19 -23.96
CA GLU A 24 -12.61 2.92 -24.13
C GLU A 24 -12.12 1.85 -23.16
N SER A 25 -10.82 1.87 -22.83
CA SER A 25 -10.23 0.97 -21.82
C SER A 25 -10.83 1.16 -20.42
N TRP A 26 -11.25 2.38 -20.08
CA TRP A 26 -11.87 2.70 -18.78
C TRP A 26 -13.25 2.08 -18.58
N PHE A 27 -13.98 1.80 -19.67
CA PHE A 27 -15.32 1.21 -19.59
C PHE A 27 -15.32 -0.32 -19.62
N LEU A 28 -14.21 -0.94 -20.04
CA LEU A 28 -14.11 -2.40 -20.19
C LEU A 28 -13.24 -3.05 -19.10
N ASP A 29 -12.35 -2.30 -18.44
CA ASP A 29 -11.46 -2.83 -17.42
C ASP A 29 -11.98 -2.55 -15.99
N ASP A 30 -12.72 -3.53 -15.45
CA ASP A 30 -13.19 -3.54 -14.07
C ASP A 30 -12.09 -3.91 -13.05
N SER A 31 -10.84 -4.11 -13.48
CA SER A 31 -9.78 -4.63 -12.61
C SER A 31 -9.48 -3.73 -11.41
N ARG A 32 -9.63 -2.40 -11.56
CA ARG A 32 -9.47 -1.46 -10.44
C ARG A 32 -10.55 -1.67 -9.38
N GLU A 33 -11.81 -1.71 -9.80
CA GLU A 33 -12.97 -1.91 -8.90
C GLU A 33 -12.89 -3.27 -8.21
N ARG A 34 -12.52 -4.33 -8.94
CA ARG A 34 -12.35 -5.66 -8.36
C ARG A 34 -11.18 -5.74 -7.37
N MET A 35 -10.09 -5.02 -7.62
CA MET A 35 -8.98 -4.94 -6.68
C MET A 35 -9.39 -4.15 -5.43
N GLU A 36 -10.13 -3.06 -5.60
CA GLU A 36 -10.70 -2.26 -4.50
C GLU A 36 -11.60 -3.13 -3.61
N GLU A 37 -12.57 -3.83 -4.22
CA GLU A 37 -13.46 -4.75 -3.53
C GLU A 37 -12.66 -5.85 -2.82
N LYS A 38 -11.67 -6.45 -3.48
CA LYS A 38 -10.82 -7.47 -2.87
C LYS A 38 -10.08 -6.90 -1.64
N LEU A 39 -9.31 -5.82 -1.81
CA LEU A 39 -8.45 -5.28 -0.74
C LEU A 39 -9.24 -4.74 0.46
N ARG A 40 -10.51 -4.36 0.27
CA ARG A 40 -11.37 -3.87 1.35
C ARG A 40 -12.08 -4.98 2.13
N ASN A 41 -12.24 -6.16 1.54
CA ASN A 41 -13.05 -7.24 2.12
C ASN A 41 -12.28 -8.51 2.52
N ILE A 42 -11.03 -8.69 2.08
CA ILE A 42 -10.19 -9.82 2.55
C ILE A 42 -9.72 -9.60 4.00
N PRO A 43 -9.43 -10.65 4.79
CA PRO A 43 -8.84 -10.49 6.12
C PRO A 43 -7.53 -9.69 6.13
N LEU A 44 -7.20 -9.05 7.26
CA LEU A 44 -5.97 -8.26 7.42
C LEU A 44 -4.70 -9.03 7.00
N ASN A 45 -4.56 -10.28 7.42
CA ASN A 45 -3.39 -11.10 7.05
C ASN A 45 -3.24 -11.25 5.54
N ASP A 46 -4.35 -11.59 4.86
CA ASP A 46 -4.39 -11.74 3.41
C ASP A 46 -4.13 -10.41 2.70
N LEU A 47 -4.59 -9.29 3.26
CA LEU A 47 -4.26 -7.95 2.78
C LEU A 47 -2.77 -7.68 2.86
N ILE A 48 -2.11 -7.99 3.98
CA ILE A 48 -0.66 -7.78 4.12
C ILE A 48 0.10 -8.67 3.13
N ILE A 49 -0.32 -9.92 2.93
CA ILE A 49 0.26 -10.83 1.94
C ILE A 49 0.08 -10.28 0.52
N GLU A 50 -1.09 -9.74 0.19
CA GLU A 50 -1.35 -9.13 -1.12
C GLU A 50 -0.49 -7.88 -1.33
N LEU A 51 -0.36 -7.01 -0.32
CA LEU A 51 0.54 -5.86 -0.38
C LEU A 51 2.00 -6.29 -0.59
N ILE A 52 2.46 -7.35 0.09
CA ILE A 52 3.78 -7.92 -0.14
C ILE A 52 3.95 -8.29 -1.61
N ASN A 53 2.99 -9.00 -2.21
CA ASN A 53 3.05 -9.40 -3.61
C ASN A 53 3.12 -8.19 -4.55
N ILE A 54 2.31 -7.15 -4.31
CA ILE A 54 2.33 -5.90 -5.10
C ILE A 54 3.73 -5.26 -5.07
N PHE A 55 4.37 -5.20 -3.90
CA PHE A 55 5.72 -4.64 -3.75
C PHE A 55 6.82 -5.55 -4.35
N LYS A 56 6.59 -6.87 -4.42
CA LYS A 56 7.51 -7.80 -5.09
C LYS A 56 7.46 -7.64 -6.60
N ASP A 57 6.27 -7.42 -7.15
CA ASP A 57 6.02 -7.31 -8.60
C ASP A 57 6.60 -6.02 -9.20
N GLY A 58 6.70 -4.92 -8.44
CA GLY A 58 7.27 -3.68 -8.95
C GLY A 58 7.24 -2.50 -7.98
N ASP A 59 7.17 -1.30 -8.54
CA ASP A 59 7.06 -0.02 -7.83
C ASP A 59 5.62 0.49 -7.94
N PRO A 60 4.72 0.13 -7.00
CA PRO A 60 3.35 0.57 -7.08
C PRO A 60 3.25 2.08 -6.88
N ASN A 61 2.38 2.70 -7.68
CA ASN A 61 1.98 4.08 -7.54
C ASN A 61 1.25 4.27 -6.21
N TYR A 62 1.86 5.04 -5.31
CA TYR A 62 1.33 5.29 -3.98
C TYR A 62 -0.06 5.95 -4.00
N GLN A 63 -0.36 6.79 -5.01
CA GLN A 63 -1.65 7.46 -5.14
C GLN A 63 -2.76 6.46 -5.47
N VAL A 64 -2.47 5.56 -6.43
CA VAL A 64 -3.39 4.49 -6.82
C VAL A 64 -3.59 3.54 -5.64
N LEU A 65 -2.50 3.10 -5.00
CA LEU A 65 -2.56 2.15 -3.89
C LEU A 65 -3.37 2.69 -2.71
N LEU A 66 -3.15 3.94 -2.30
CA LEU A 66 -3.94 4.57 -1.23
C LEU A 66 -5.40 4.74 -1.63
N GLY A 67 -5.67 5.12 -2.89
CA GLY A 67 -7.04 5.26 -3.39
C GLY A 67 -7.85 3.95 -3.42
N LEU A 68 -7.20 2.79 -3.48
CA LEU A 68 -7.89 1.50 -3.34
C LEU A 68 -8.35 1.23 -1.90
N LEU A 69 -7.67 1.81 -0.90
CA LEU A 69 -7.90 1.51 0.51
C LEU A 69 -8.74 2.59 1.23
N GLY A 70 -8.89 3.78 0.63
CA GLY A 70 -9.70 4.83 1.23
C GLY A 70 -9.67 6.14 0.47
N GLU A 71 -10.15 7.18 1.13
CA GLU A 71 -10.32 8.51 0.56
C GLU A 71 -9.54 9.59 1.32
N LYS A 72 -9.44 10.79 0.74
CA LYS A 72 -8.86 11.98 1.37
C LYS A 72 -7.41 11.79 1.85
N VAL A 73 -6.55 11.35 0.94
CA VAL A 73 -5.10 11.31 1.19
C VAL A 73 -4.58 12.72 1.48
N VAL A 74 -3.90 12.89 2.61
CA VAL A 74 -3.29 14.15 3.05
C VAL A 74 -1.78 14.07 2.85
N LYS A 75 -1.20 15.09 2.20
CA LYS A 75 0.25 15.27 2.12
C LYS A 75 0.75 16.00 3.36
N GLU A 76 1.67 15.38 4.09
CA GLU A 76 2.37 15.97 5.24
C GLU A 76 3.86 16.12 4.93
N ALA A 77 4.39 17.33 5.12
CA ALA A 77 5.83 17.57 5.13
C ALA A 77 6.34 17.41 6.57
N ARG A 78 7.20 16.42 6.80
CA ARG A 78 7.82 16.15 8.11
C ARG A 78 9.31 16.37 7.97
N GLU A 79 9.86 17.41 8.60
CA GLU A 79 11.28 17.84 8.60
C GLU A 79 12.09 17.53 7.31
N ASP A 80 12.49 16.27 7.11
CA ASP A 80 13.35 15.76 6.04
C ASP A 80 12.64 14.88 4.99
N LYS A 81 11.31 14.73 5.04
CA LYS A 81 10.56 13.82 4.17
C LYS A 81 9.12 14.23 3.89
N ILE A 82 8.60 13.70 2.78
CA ILE A 82 7.20 13.79 2.40
C ILE A 82 6.49 12.48 2.77
N VAL A 83 5.40 12.60 3.51
CA VAL A 83 4.54 11.46 3.88
C VAL A 83 3.12 11.70 3.38
N TYR A 84 2.54 10.68 2.75
CA TYR A 84 1.13 10.66 2.35
C TYR A 84 0.35 9.82 3.33
N CYS A 85 -0.63 10.44 3.98
CA CYS A 85 -1.39 9.87 5.08
C CYS A 85 -2.82 9.60 4.63
N LEU A 86 -3.33 8.43 4.97
CA LEU A 86 -4.71 8.02 4.76
C LEU A 86 -5.30 7.61 6.12
N ALA A 87 -6.33 8.33 6.56
CA ALA A 87 -7.04 8.08 7.82
C ALA A 87 -8.49 7.63 7.59
N ASP A 88 -9.13 8.07 6.51
CA ASP A 88 -10.47 7.63 6.12
C ASP A 88 -10.36 6.31 5.33
N ILE A 89 -10.06 5.23 6.06
CA ILE A 89 -9.89 3.87 5.53
C ILE A 89 -11.27 3.23 5.26
N LEU A 90 -11.44 2.60 4.10
CA LEU A 90 -12.70 1.97 3.66
C LEU A 90 -12.67 0.43 3.78
N ARG A 91 -11.97 -0.08 4.80
CA ARG A 91 -11.90 -1.51 5.15
C ARG A 91 -13.24 -1.96 5.75
N ALA A 92 -13.71 -3.16 5.40
CA ALA A 92 -14.96 -3.70 5.94
C ALA A 92 -14.85 -4.09 7.43
N ASP A 93 -13.66 -4.54 7.86
CA ASP A 93 -13.41 -5.04 9.22
C ASP A 93 -12.95 -3.94 10.20
N ASP A 94 -12.85 -2.68 9.74
CA ASP A 94 -12.30 -1.54 10.50
C ASP A 94 -10.93 -1.82 11.17
N ASP A 95 -10.16 -2.75 10.62
CA ASP A 95 -8.93 -3.32 11.19
C ASP A 95 -7.69 -2.42 11.04
N ILE A 96 -7.77 -1.38 10.22
CA ILE A 96 -6.71 -0.40 9.95
C ILE A 96 -7.23 1.00 10.28
N GLN A 97 -6.55 1.69 11.19
CA GLN A 97 -6.90 3.08 11.54
C GLN A 97 -6.21 4.11 10.64
N ARG A 98 -5.01 3.79 10.15
CA ARG A 98 -4.21 4.74 9.36
C ARG A 98 -3.20 4.02 8.49
N ILE A 99 -2.93 4.60 7.32
CA ILE A 99 -1.81 4.23 6.47
C ILE A 99 -0.96 5.48 6.23
N GLU A 100 0.35 5.32 6.28
CA GLU A 100 1.32 6.36 5.90
C GLU A 100 2.28 5.81 4.87
N ILE A 101 2.53 6.57 3.80
CA ILE A 101 3.52 6.23 2.78
C ILE A 101 4.57 7.34 2.70
N GLU A 102 5.81 6.98 2.94
CA GLU A 102 6.99 7.79 2.69
C GLU A 102 7.50 7.51 1.28
N ILE A 103 7.70 8.57 0.50
CA ILE A 103 8.21 8.48 -0.88
C ILE A 103 9.63 9.04 -0.99
N ASP A 104 10.34 8.66 -2.05
CA ASP A 104 11.55 9.35 -2.46
C ASP A 104 11.22 10.70 -3.14
N ASP A 105 12.14 11.67 -3.02
CA ASP A 105 11.94 13.02 -3.56
C ASP A 105 12.18 13.10 -5.08
N GLU A 106 12.83 12.10 -5.68
CA GLU A 106 13.27 12.13 -7.09
C GLU A 106 12.29 11.45 -8.04
N GLY A 107 11.89 10.21 -7.73
CA GLY A 107 11.04 9.36 -8.56
C GLY A 107 9.60 9.21 -8.04
N LEU A 108 9.31 9.76 -6.86
CA LEU A 108 8.07 9.55 -6.12
C LEU A 108 7.79 8.06 -5.83
N ASN A 109 8.83 7.23 -5.75
CA ASN A 109 8.67 5.81 -5.44
C ASN A 109 8.48 5.61 -3.93
N ILE A 110 7.77 4.55 -3.57
CA ILE A 110 7.56 4.21 -2.16
C ILE A 110 8.85 3.71 -1.53
N LYS A 111 9.33 4.39 -0.48
CA LYS A 111 10.39 3.90 0.40
C LYS A 111 9.82 3.06 1.53
N LYS A 112 8.79 3.57 2.18
CA LYS A 112 8.21 2.96 3.39
C LYS A 112 6.70 3.11 3.42
N MET A 113 6.01 2.04 3.80
CA MET A 113 4.59 2.03 4.11
C MET A 113 4.40 1.64 5.58
N ASN A 114 3.80 2.50 6.38
CA ASN A 114 3.36 2.19 7.73
C ASN A 114 1.85 1.93 7.70
N VAL A 115 1.42 0.86 8.35
CA VAL A 115 0.01 0.51 8.53
C VAL A 115 -0.25 0.42 10.03
N PHE A 116 -1.21 1.19 10.52
CA PHE A 116 -1.58 1.23 11.93
C PHE A 116 -2.82 0.37 12.10
N VAL A 117 -2.64 -0.81 12.68
CA VAL A 117 -3.66 -1.85 12.79
C VAL A 117 -4.19 -1.91 14.22
N ILE A 118 -5.49 -2.19 14.36
CA ILE A 118 -6.11 -2.56 15.63
C ILE A 118 -5.40 -3.82 16.18
N PRO A 119 -5.31 -4.04 17.51
CA PRO A 119 -4.44 -5.06 18.06
C PRO A 119 -4.60 -6.43 17.39
N ALA A 120 -3.55 -6.82 16.67
CA ALA A 120 -3.53 -8.01 15.83
C ALA A 120 -2.51 -9.02 16.36
N GLU A 121 -2.73 -10.30 16.08
CA GLU A 121 -1.77 -11.37 16.38
C GLU A 121 -0.58 -11.32 15.40
N LEU A 122 0.26 -10.28 15.51
CA LEU A 122 1.41 -10.04 14.63
C LEU A 122 2.39 -11.23 14.58
N LEU A 123 2.42 -12.06 15.62
CA LEU A 123 3.24 -13.28 15.64
C LEU A 123 2.74 -14.34 14.65
N VAL A 124 1.42 -14.52 14.53
CA VAL A 124 0.83 -15.48 13.59
C VAL A 124 1.10 -15.01 12.16
N LEU A 125 0.83 -13.73 11.88
CA LEU A 125 1.11 -13.13 10.59
C LEU A 125 2.59 -13.21 10.21
N GLN A 126 3.51 -12.95 11.14
CA GLN A 126 4.94 -13.09 10.88
C GLN A 126 5.30 -14.51 10.42
N LYS A 127 4.81 -15.54 11.13
CA LYS A 127 5.08 -16.94 10.78
C LYS A 127 4.53 -17.27 9.39
N GLU A 128 3.31 -16.84 9.10
CA GLU A 128 2.67 -17.02 7.81
C GLU A 128 3.50 -16.39 6.67
N ILE A 129 3.91 -15.12 6.82
CA ILE A 129 4.78 -14.43 5.86
C ILE A 129 6.08 -15.19 5.64
N THR A 130 6.77 -15.59 6.71
CA THR A 130 8.06 -16.31 6.59
C THR A 130 7.93 -17.70 5.96
N SER A 131 6.74 -18.31 6.04
CA SER A 131 6.45 -19.59 5.39
C SER A 131 6.17 -19.45 3.89
N LEU A 132 5.51 -18.36 3.50
CA LEU A 132 5.14 -18.08 2.10
C LEU A 132 6.29 -17.45 1.31
N PHE A 133 7.10 -16.62 1.96
CA PHE A 133 8.12 -15.80 1.32
C PHE A 133 9.50 -16.05 1.94
N VAL A 134 10.22 -17.03 1.40
CA VAL A 134 11.54 -17.44 1.88
C VAL A 134 12.59 -16.32 1.74
N ASP A 135 12.38 -15.40 0.80
CA ASP A 135 13.27 -14.28 0.48
C ASP A 135 12.97 -12.99 1.27
N ILE A 136 11.89 -12.97 2.07
CA ILE A 136 11.50 -11.79 2.83
C ILE A 136 12.07 -11.83 4.24
N GLN A 137 12.66 -10.71 4.64
CA GLN A 137 13.14 -10.52 6.01
C GLN A 137 12.07 -9.83 6.85
N THR A 138 11.81 -10.37 8.04
CA THR A 138 10.87 -9.79 9.00
C THR A 138 11.55 -9.52 10.34
N GLN A 139 11.15 -8.44 11.01
CA GLN A 139 11.55 -8.11 12.37
C GLN A 139 10.31 -7.77 13.19
N LYS A 140 10.14 -8.44 14.33
CA LYS A 140 8.97 -8.28 15.19
C LYS A 140 9.38 -7.82 16.58
N THR A 141 8.62 -6.87 17.13
CA THR A 141 8.68 -6.47 18.54
C THR A 141 7.32 -6.65 19.19
N SER A 142 7.10 -6.19 20.42
CA SER A 142 5.77 -6.20 21.03
C SER A 142 4.77 -5.34 20.27
N ASN A 143 5.23 -4.26 19.63
CA ASN A 143 4.36 -3.19 19.13
C ASN A 143 4.32 -3.11 17.60
N TYR A 144 5.30 -3.72 16.91
CA TYR A 144 5.33 -3.67 15.45
C TYR A 144 5.89 -4.93 14.80
N LEU A 145 5.55 -5.10 13.53
CA LEU A 145 6.14 -6.05 12.59
C LEU A 145 6.65 -5.28 11.37
N SER A 146 7.96 -5.29 11.14
CA SER A 146 8.59 -4.74 9.94
C SER A 146 8.91 -5.85 8.95
N ILE A 147 8.61 -5.60 7.68
CA ILE A 147 8.75 -6.52 6.55
C ILE A 147 9.59 -5.79 5.49
N SER A 148 10.75 -6.35 5.16
CA SER A 148 11.66 -5.77 4.16
C SER A 148 11.50 -6.48 2.82
N ILE A 149 11.22 -5.72 1.77
CA ILE A 149 10.93 -6.21 0.42
C ILE A 149 11.84 -5.44 -0.54
N LYS A 150 12.91 -6.10 -1.01
CA LYS A 150 13.98 -5.44 -1.80
C LYS A 150 14.54 -4.22 -1.04
N ASP A 151 14.33 -3.02 -1.57
CA ASP A 151 14.74 -1.73 -1.05
C ASP A 151 13.63 -0.99 -0.28
N LYS A 152 12.46 -1.62 -0.12
CA LYS A 152 11.26 -1.04 0.49
C LYS A 152 10.91 -1.72 1.81
N MET A 153 10.12 -1.03 2.62
CA MET A 153 9.67 -1.56 3.91
C MET A 153 8.19 -1.36 4.13
N ILE A 154 7.50 -2.42 4.55
CA ILE A 154 6.15 -2.35 5.12
C ILE A 154 6.28 -2.53 6.63
N THR A 155 5.72 -1.64 7.43
CA THR A 155 5.71 -1.77 8.90
C THR A 155 4.29 -1.71 9.43
N LEU A 156 3.89 -2.74 10.17
CA LEU A 156 2.62 -2.81 10.86
C LEU A 156 2.82 -2.37 12.31
N PHE A 157 2.08 -1.36 12.76
CA PHE A 157 2.04 -0.92 14.15
C PHE A 157 0.73 -1.36 14.78
N SER A 158 0.81 -2.14 15.86
CA SER A 158 -0.34 -2.46 16.70
C SER A 158 -0.58 -1.30 17.66
N ILE A 159 -1.76 -0.69 17.63
CA ILE A 159 -2.12 0.48 18.44
C ILE A 159 -3.36 0.27 19.30
#